data_AF-A0A9D9L4X8-F1
#
_entry.id   AF-A0A9D9L4X8-F1
#
_cell.length_a   1.000
_cell.length_b   1.000
_cell.length_c   1.000
_cell.angle_alpha   90.00
_cell.angle_beta   90.00
_cell.angle_gamma   90.00
#
_symmetry.space_group_name_H-M   'P 1'
#
loop_
_entity.id
_entity.type
_entity.pdbx_description
1 polymer ?
#
loop_
_entity_poly.entity_id
_entity_poly.type
_entity_poly.pdbx_seq_one_letter_code
_entity_poly.pdbx_strand_id
1 'polypeptide(L)'
;MDKKREKKTIADTVCRVHRSGGYAVLSNCFVRSVRIGCDSIALLGKIMDLPPTWNFTIAGLVAICKDGETAVRSQLAELEEWGYAKKVLQKPNENPTGKFRYVYDFYEYSEKDDSIPKYDIEMETFTADNATLMRVKKDSNFTMVSGKLLRSNEIRNKLIGFMLKVLSLPNSWRFSMPGLQAICKEGKIAVHNAVNKLIDMGHLVRTKLLSNESMNGHFEYVYSFFDKPLSKDEAVELEAETRRKAITVREGGRADSAVSSSAEKQQVENPYLDNPPTENPQSANHGQYNTKDKIQKNQLLSDKSSIIPSAPKSQVFNNVTVGNSVERQNDGYNAEEREIYTEIVKRNISYGYLGDWLCQDGRDGYKEADNIVGFIVDEICSLLPYTTLRGQNFPRSVIKSKMLQADIYIVESVLVKMAQVDGIKDFRKYFISTLYNEVLTYHFNEGCESRWAAYAVARDFGYAV
;
A
#
# COMPACT_ATOMS: atom_id res chain seq x y z
N MET A 1 4.10 -34.44 -30.42
CA MET A 1 3.01 -33.44 -30.59
C MET A 1 2.71 -32.88 -29.21
N ASP A 2 3.62 -32.06 -28.70
CA ASP A 2 3.73 -31.88 -27.25
C ASP A 2 3.01 -30.60 -26.83
N LYS A 3 1.75 -30.78 -26.42
CA LYS A 3 0.96 -29.72 -25.79
C LYS A 3 1.54 -29.38 -24.42
N LYS A 4 2.62 -28.60 -24.45
CA LYS A 4 3.31 -28.00 -23.31
C LYS A 4 2.29 -27.17 -22.52
N ARG A 5 1.67 -27.77 -21.50
CA ARG A 5 0.71 -27.08 -20.62
C ARG A 5 1.45 -25.95 -19.91
N GLU A 6 1.18 -24.73 -20.33
CA GLU A 6 1.64 -23.54 -19.61
C GLU A 6 1.15 -23.60 -18.17
N LYS A 7 2.07 -23.43 -17.21
CA LYS A 7 1.70 -23.27 -15.82
C LYS A 7 1.04 -21.90 -15.69
N LYS A 8 -0.29 -21.88 -15.54
CA LYS A 8 -1.03 -20.67 -15.13
C LYS A 8 -0.64 -20.28 -13.71
N THR A 9 0.50 -19.63 -13.56
CA THR A 9 0.82 -18.81 -12.38
C THR A 9 -0.09 -17.59 -12.45
N ILE A 10 -1.27 -17.70 -11.83
CA ILE A 10 -2.16 -16.56 -11.62
C ILE A 10 -1.38 -15.54 -10.77
N ALA A 11 -1.35 -14.28 -11.22
CA ALA A 11 -0.61 -13.24 -10.54
C ALA A 11 -1.45 -12.65 -9.40
N ASP A 12 -0.87 -12.62 -8.20
CA ASP A 12 -1.45 -11.99 -7.02
C ASP A 12 -1.62 -10.48 -7.25
N THR A 13 -2.74 -9.92 -6.80
CA THR A 13 -3.16 -8.52 -7.00
C THR A 13 -3.46 -8.18 -8.47
N VAL A 14 -4.68 -8.52 -8.91
CA VAL A 14 -5.19 -8.19 -10.26
C VAL A 14 -5.59 -6.72 -10.37
N CYS A 15 -4.97 -5.96 -11.27
CA CYS A 15 -5.51 -4.66 -11.70
C CYS A 15 -6.62 -4.84 -12.74
N ARG A 16 -7.68 -4.04 -12.63
CA ARG A 16 -8.75 -3.92 -13.65
C ARG A 16 -8.89 -2.48 -14.09
N VAL A 17 -8.99 -2.28 -15.40
CA VAL A 17 -9.03 -0.97 -16.06
C VAL A 17 -10.29 -0.85 -16.90
N HIS A 18 -11.19 0.06 -16.52
CA HIS A 18 -12.46 0.28 -17.20
C HIS A 18 -12.38 1.51 -18.10
N ARG A 19 -12.30 1.27 -19.42
CA ARG A 19 -12.05 2.28 -20.45
C ARG A 19 -13.34 2.82 -21.05
N SER A 20 -13.42 4.13 -21.29
CA SER A 20 -14.49 4.75 -22.10
C SER A 20 -13.92 5.70 -23.16
N GLY A 21 -14.59 5.79 -24.31
CA GLY A 21 -14.02 6.29 -25.57
C GLY A 21 -13.47 7.72 -25.57
N GLY A 22 -12.58 7.99 -26.54
CA GLY A 22 -11.86 9.26 -26.70
C GLY A 22 -10.45 9.19 -26.11
N TYR A 23 -9.61 8.33 -26.66
CA TYR A 23 -8.31 7.95 -26.08
C TYR A 23 -7.15 8.83 -26.56
N ALA A 24 -6.20 9.06 -25.65
CA ALA A 24 -4.86 9.53 -25.95
C ALA A 24 -3.89 8.32 -26.04
N VAL A 25 -2.84 8.42 -26.87
CA VAL A 25 -1.80 7.39 -26.99
C VAL A 25 -0.47 7.97 -26.54
N LEU A 26 0.00 7.53 -25.37
CA LEU A 26 1.23 8.02 -24.74
C LEU A 26 2.35 6.98 -24.90
N SER A 27 3.57 7.43 -25.19
CA SER A 27 4.74 6.56 -25.20
C SER A 27 5.10 6.09 -23.78
N ASN A 28 5.37 4.80 -23.59
CA ASN A 28 5.84 4.31 -22.30
C ASN A 28 7.25 4.81 -21.97
N CYS A 29 7.99 5.32 -22.96
CA CYS A 29 9.34 5.87 -22.83
C CYS A 29 9.44 7.04 -21.84
N PHE A 30 8.34 7.72 -21.50
CA PHE A 30 8.31 8.66 -20.37
C PHE A 30 7.36 8.21 -19.26
N VAL A 31 6.21 7.60 -19.58
CA VAL A 31 5.20 7.21 -18.57
C VAL A 31 5.76 6.21 -17.55
N ARG A 32 6.69 5.34 -17.97
CA ARG A 32 7.35 4.37 -17.08
C ARG A 32 8.57 4.93 -16.34
N SER A 33 9.06 6.13 -16.66
CA SER A 33 10.26 6.70 -16.01
C SER A 33 10.12 6.74 -14.50
N VAL A 34 11.15 6.30 -13.77
CA VAL A 34 11.25 6.49 -12.32
C VAL A 34 12.12 7.71 -11.95
N ARG A 35 12.73 8.36 -12.94
CA ARG A 35 13.60 9.52 -12.76
C ARG A 35 12.82 10.83 -12.63
N ILE A 36 11.65 10.92 -13.26
CA ILE A 36 10.71 12.05 -13.12
C ILE A 36 9.49 11.67 -12.25
N GLY A 37 8.93 12.66 -11.55
CA GLY A 37 7.77 12.50 -10.67
C GLY A 37 6.47 12.22 -11.41
N CYS A 38 5.46 11.69 -10.71
CA CYS A 38 4.15 11.42 -11.31
C CYS A 38 3.51 12.70 -11.86
N ASP A 39 3.71 13.84 -11.22
CA ASP A 39 3.15 15.11 -11.68
C ASP A 39 3.84 15.65 -12.95
N SER A 40 5.15 15.49 -13.09
CA SER A 40 5.87 15.76 -14.35
C SER A 40 5.44 14.83 -15.49
N ILE A 41 5.23 13.55 -15.20
CA ILE A 41 4.69 12.57 -16.17
C ILE A 41 3.29 12.96 -16.64
N ALA A 42 2.43 13.45 -15.74
CA ALA A 42 1.10 13.94 -16.12
C ALA A 42 1.15 15.24 -16.94
N LEU A 43 2.06 16.18 -16.59
CA LEU A 43 2.25 17.39 -17.38
C LEU A 43 2.74 17.06 -18.80
N LEU A 44 3.74 16.19 -18.94
CA LEU A 44 4.25 15.76 -20.24
C LEU A 44 3.18 14.98 -21.04
N GLY A 45 2.43 14.09 -20.37
CA GLY A 45 1.30 13.39 -20.96
C GLY A 45 0.22 14.35 -21.49
N LYS A 46 -0.17 15.35 -20.70
CA LYS A 46 -1.06 16.43 -21.13
C LYS A 46 -0.51 17.14 -22.37
N ILE A 47 0.76 17.57 -22.35
CA ILE A 47 1.43 18.26 -23.47
C ILE A 47 1.40 17.42 -24.76
N MET A 48 1.60 16.10 -24.66
CA MET A 48 1.62 15.19 -25.82
C MET A 48 0.23 14.82 -26.36
N ASP A 49 -0.85 15.20 -25.68
CA ASP A 49 -2.24 15.07 -26.14
C ASP A 49 -2.82 16.40 -26.70
N LEU A 50 -2.14 17.52 -26.50
CA LEU A 50 -2.57 18.83 -27.01
C LEU A 50 -2.37 18.95 -28.54
N PRO A 51 -3.22 19.74 -29.23
CA PRO A 51 -3.05 20.06 -30.65
C PRO A 51 -1.89 21.06 -30.87
N PRO A 52 -1.26 21.08 -32.06
CA PRO A 52 -0.19 22.04 -32.38
C PRO A 52 -0.61 23.51 -32.32
N THR A 53 -1.92 23.81 -32.37
CA THR A 53 -2.48 25.16 -32.22
C THR A 53 -2.66 25.61 -30.77
N TRP A 54 -2.22 24.81 -29.78
CA TRP A 54 -2.33 25.17 -28.37
C TRP A 54 -1.25 26.17 -27.94
N ASN A 55 -1.52 26.94 -26.88
CA ASN A 55 -0.57 27.85 -26.27
C ASN A 55 0.27 27.14 -25.20
N PHE A 56 1.49 26.74 -25.55
CA PHE A 56 2.43 26.04 -24.66
C PHE A 56 3.26 26.97 -23.74
N THR A 57 2.88 28.25 -23.57
CA THR A 57 3.45 29.07 -22.50
C THR A 57 3.05 28.55 -21.12
N ILE A 58 3.83 28.90 -20.09
CA ILE A 58 3.55 28.53 -18.68
C ILE A 58 2.10 28.86 -18.29
N ALA A 59 1.55 30.00 -18.70
CA ALA A 59 0.15 30.37 -18.42
C ALA A 59 -0.87 29.42 -19.10
N GLY A 60 -0.61 28.99 -20.34
CA GLY A 60 -1.45 28.02 -21.05
C GLY A 60 -1.31 26.58 -20.52
N LEU A 61 -0.15 26.22 -19.96
CA LEU A 61 0.07 24.95 -19.27
C LEU A 61 -0.58 24.93 -17.87
N VAL A 62 -0.58 26.05 -17.15
CA VAL A 62 -1.32 26.21 -15.88
C VAL A 62 -2.83 26.10 -16.12
N ALA A 63 -3.36 26.64 -17.21
CA ALA A 63 -4.80 26.59 -17.52
C ALA A 63 -5.38 25.16 -17.70
N ILE A 64 -4.53 24.15 -17.95
CA ILE A 64 -4.94 22.74 -18.13
C ILE A 64 -4.56 21.83 -16.95
N CYS A 65 -3.98 22.38 -15.89
CA CYS A 65 -3.60 21.66 -14.67
C CYS A 65 -4.47 22.11 -13.49
N LYS A 66 -4.71 21.23 -12.51
CA LYS A 66 -5.27 21.66 -11.21
C LYS A 66 -4.22 22.34 -10.32
N ASP A 67 -2.95 22.08 -10.62
CA ASP A 67 -1.79 22.54 -9.88
C ASP A 67 -1.35 23.94 -10.32
N GLY A 68 -0.93 24.79 -9.37
CA GLY A 68 -0.60 26.19 -9.62
C GLY A 68 0.73 26.42 -10.36
N GLU A 69 0.99 27.68 -10.73
CA GLU A 69 2.15 28.06 -11.55
C GLU A 69 3.50 27.57 -10.99
N THR A 70 3.70 27.64 -9.67
CA THR A 70 4.91 27.14 -9.01
C THR A 70 5.13 25.64 -9.24
N ALA A 71 4.05 24.84 -9.23
CA ALA A 71 4.13 23.40 -9.47
C ALA A 71 4.43 23.09 -10.94
N VAL A 72 3.73 23.75 -11.88
CA VAL A 72 4.01 23.62 -13.32
C VAL A 72 5.45 24.03 -13.66
N ARG A 73 5.97 25.09 -13.02
CA ARG A 73 7.39 25.49 -13.16
C ARG A 73 8.36 24.44 -12.61
N SER A 74 8.05 23.82 -11.47
CA SER A 74 8.86 22.74 -10.89
C SER A 74 8.86 21.48 -11.78
N GLN A 75 7.69 21.13 -12.34
CA GLN A 75 7.54 20.00 -13.28
C GLN A 75 8.34 20.24 -14.56
N LEU A 76 8.25 21.45 -15.14
CA LEU A 76 9.07 21.82 -16.31
C LEU A 76 10.58 21.77 -16.01
N ALA A 77 11.01 22.20 -14.82
CA ALA A 77 12.41 22.14 -14.41
C ALA A 77 12.93 20.69 -14.25
N GLU A 78 12.12 19.78 -13.71
CA GLU A 78 12.46 18.35 -13.63
C GLU A 78 12.49 17.69 -15.03
N LEU A 79 11.58 18.07 -15.93
CA LEU A 79 11.62 17.64 -17.32
C LEU A 79 12.86 18.19 -18.05
N GLU A 80 13.34 19.40 -17.75
CA GLU A 80 14.61 19.94 -18.27
C GLU A 80 15.85 19.19 -17.71
N GLU A 81 15.86 18.90 -16.41
CA GLU A 81 16.90 18.11 -15.74
C GLU A 81 17.10 16.76 -16.43
N TRP A 82 16.01 16.01 -16.63
CA TRP A 82 16.01 14.68 -17.25
C TRP A 82 15.86 14.70 -18.78
N GLY A 83 15.85 15.89 -19.41
CA GLY A 83 15.95 16.05 -20.86
C GLY A 83 14.68 15.72 -21.65
N TYR A 84 13.54 15.55 -20.98
CA TYR A 84 12.21 15.47 -21.59
C TYR A 84 11.67 16.85 -22.01
N ALA A 85 12.26 17.93 -21.50
CA ALA A 85 12.05 19.29 -21.96
C ALA A 85 13.40 19.98 -22.22
N LYS A 86 13.39 21.00 -23.06
CA LYS A 86 14.53 21.90 -23.30
C LYS A 86 14.01 23.28 -23.67
N LYS A 87 14.46 24.29 -22.94
CA LYS A 87 14.05 25.68 -23.15
C LYS A 87 15.01 26.38 -24.13
N VAL A 88 14.46 26.83 -25.25
CA VAL A 88 15.20 27.49 -26.34
C VAL A 88 14.83 28.96 -26.41
N LEU A 89 15.83 29.82 -26.62
CA LEU A 89 15.65 31.25 -26.85
C LEU A 89 15.51 31.51 -28.36
N GLN A 90 14.28 31.74 -28.83
CA GLN A 90 14.03 32.29 -30.16
C GLN A 90 14.39 33.77 -30.20
N LYS A 91 15.15 34.16 -31.21
CA LYS A 91 15.54 35.54 -31.50
C LYS A 91 14.43 36.30 -32.25
N PRO A 92 14.45 37.65 -32.27
CA PRO A 92 13.49 38.47 -33.02
C PRO A 92 13.28 38.10 -34.49
N ASN A 93 14.31 37.58 -35.18
CA ASN A 93 14.26 37.16 -36.58
C ASN A 93 13.72 35.73 -36.80
N GLU A 94 13.44 34.99 -35.72
CA GLU A 94 13.05 33.57 -35.75
C GLU A 94 11.57 33.37 -35.37
N ASN A 95 10.82 34.43 -35.07
CA ASN A 95 9.41 34.32 -34.65
C ASN A 95 8.53 35.51 -35.10
N PRO A 96 7.20 35.32 -35.26
CA PRO A 96 6.30 36.37 -35.76
C PRO A 96 6.19 37.64 -34.91
N THR A 97 6.64 37.62 -33.65
CA THR A 97 6.44 38.76 -32.72
C THR A 97 7.60 39.75 -32.69
N GLY A 98 8.68 39.50 -33.44
CA GLY A 98 9.81 40.43 -33.55
C GLY A 98 10.55 40.69 -32.23
N LYS A 99 10.45 39.76 -31.28
CA LYS A 99 10.99 39.90 -29.91
C LYS A 99 11.67 38.60 -29.47
N PHE A 100 12.55 38.70 -28.47
CA PHE A 100 13.09 37.51 -27.80
C PHE A 100 11.97 36.74 -27.09
N ARG A 101 11.88 35.43 -27.35
CA ARG A 101 10.87 34.52 -26.79
C ARG A 101 11.53 33.24 -26.29
N TYR A 102 11.14 32.76 -25.13
CA TYR A 102 11.45 31.38 -24.73
C TYR A 102 10.37 30.43 -25.26
N VAL A 103 10.82 29.35 -25.89
CA VAL A 103 10.03 28.25 -26.46
C VAL A 103 10.49 26.94 -25.81
N TYR A 104 9.59 25.97 -25.69
CA TYR A 104 9.92 24.66 -25.16
C TYR A 104 9.94 23.59 -26.25
N ASP A 105 11.08 22.92 -26.38
CA ASP A 105 11.19 21.63 -27.06
C ASP A 105 10.83 20.54 -26.05
N PHE A 106 9.79 19.74 -26.31
CA PHE A 106 9.36 18.61 -25.49
C PHE A 106 9.60 17.29 -26.21
N TYR A 107 9.99 16.25 -25.47
CA TYR A 107 10.39 14.95 -26.02
C TYR A 107 9.63 13.83 -25.29
N GLU A 108 9.17 12.80 -26.01
CA GLU A 108 8.59 11.59 -25.40
C GLU A 108 9.64 10.54 -24.99
N TYR A 109 10.92 10.77 -25.31
CA TYR A 109 12.07 9.97 -24.91
C TYR A 109 13.27 10.89 -24.59
N SER A 110 14.16 10.46 -23.70
CA SER A 110 15.42 11.17 -23.41
C SER A 110 16.55 10.20 -23.14
N GLU A 111 17.69 10.40 -23.80
CA GLU A 111 18.91 9.59 -23.58
C GLU A 111 19.52 9.75 -22.18
N LYS A 112 19.15 10.82 -21.45
CA LYS A 112 19.53 11.05 -20.06
C LYS A 112 18.81 10.10 -19.09
N ASP A 113 17.65 9.56 -19.47
CA ASP A 113 16.86 8.71 -18.59
C ASP A 113 17.29 7.24 -18.74
N ASP A 114 18.17 6.83 -17.84
CA ASP A 114 18.66 5.46 -17.72
C ASP A 114 17.66 4.50 -17.07
N SER A 115 16.47 4.96 -16.63
CA SER A 115 15.38 4.10 -16.15
C SER A 115 14.45 3.60 -17.25
N ILE A 116 14.78 3.88 -18.50
CA ILE A 116 14.05 3.48 -19.70
C ILE A 116 14.96 2.59 -20.55
N PRO A 117 14.54 1.38 -20.95
CA PRO A 117 15.35 0.55 -21.82
C PRO A 117 15.64 1.27 -23.13
N LYS A 118 16.86 1.15 -23.64
CA LYS A 118 17.24 1.77 -24.92
C LYS A 118 16.66 0.94 -26.07
N TYR A 119 15.67 1.51 -26.74
CA TYR A 119 15.09 0.98 -27.98
C TYR A 119 15.58 1.81 -29.17
N ASP A 120 15.50 1.27 -30.38
CA ASP A 120 15.68 2.05 -31.61
C ASP A 120 14.44 2.93 -31.82
N ILE A 121 14.51 4.19 -31.38
CA ILE A 121 13.36 5.10 -31.28
C ILE A 121 13.32 6.06 -32.47
N GLU A 122 12.35 5.86 -33.36
CA GLU A 122 11.96 6.88 -34.34
C GLU A 122 11.10 7.96 -33.66
N MET A 123 11.47 9.24 -33.88
CA MET A 123 10.72 10.41 -33.39
C MET A 123 10.14 11.24 -34.53
N GLU A 124 8.89 11.65 -34.39
CA GLU A 124 8.17 12.56 -35.27
C GLU A 124 8.10 13.95 -34.62
N THR A 125 8.47 14.98 -35.40
CA THR A 125 8.52 16.38 -34.93
C THR A 125 7.25 17.15 -35.30
N PHE A 126 6.55 17.68 -34.30
CA PHE A 126 5.37 18.52 -34.46
C PHE A 126 5.67 19.94 -33.95
N THR A 127 5.62 20.93 -34.84
CA THR A 127 5.89 22.34 -34.49
C THR A 127 4.60 23.09 -34.15
N ALA A 128 4.65 23.89 -33.08
CA ALA A 128 3.63 24.84 -32.65
C ALA A 128 4.22 26.26 -32.58
N ASP A 129 3.37 27.29 -32.53
CA ASP A 129 3.79 28.71 -32.48
C ASP A 129 4.71 29.08 -31.29
N ASN A 130 4.76 28.23 -30.25
CA ASN A 130 5.59 28.42 -29.07
C ASN A 130 6.10 27.12 -28.41
N ALA A 131 6.08 25.98 -29.13
CA ALA A 131 6.71 24.73 -28.71
C ALA A 131 7.10 23.85 -29.90
N THR A 132 8.04 22.94 -29.68
CA THR A 132 8.31 21.80 -30.56
C THR A 132 8.01 20.52 -29.78
N LEU A 133 7.30 19.55 -30.37
CA LEU A 133 6.92 18.30 -29.71
C LEU A 133 7.50 17.13 -30.52
N MET A 134 8.49 16.45 -29.96
CA MET A 134 9.14 15.27 -30.52
C MET A 134 8.47 14.03 -29.90
N ARG A 135 7.56 13.42 -30.66
CA ARG A 135 6.74 12.28 -30.21
C ARG A 135 7.36 10.99 -30.73
N VAL A 136 7.35 9.93 -29.92
CA VAL A 136 7.79 8.61 -30.37
C VAL A 136 6.73 8.03 -31.31
N LYS A 137 7.19 7.46 -32.43
CA LYS A 137 6.35 6.71 -33.37
C LYS A 137 5.71 5.53 -32.66
N LYS A 138 4.37 5.53 -32.55
CA LYS A 138 3.60 4.58 -31.71
C LYS A 138 3.27 3.28 -32.44
N ASP A 139 4.30 2.59 -32.94
CA ASP A 139 4.16 1.20 -33.44
C ASP A 139 4.14 0.16 -32.31
N SER A 140 4.78 0.48 -31.18
CA SER A 140 5.01 -0.42 -30.06
C SER A 140 5.20 0.35 -28.75
N ASN A 141 5.27 -0.37 -27.62
CA ASN A 141 5.56 0.17 -26.28
C ASN A 141 4.84 1.48 -25.90
N PHE A 142 3.53 1.57 -26.18
CA PHE A 142 2.67 2.69 -25.81
C PHE A 142 1.55 2.27 -24.86
N THR A 143 0.90 3.25 -24.23
CA THR A 143 -0.31 3.05 -23.42
C THR A 143 -1.45 3.92 -23.96
N MET A 144 -2.62 3.31 -24.15
CA MET A 144 -3.86 4.02 -24.46
C MET A 144 -4.59 4.38 -23.16
N VAL A 145 -4.84 5.68 -22.95
CA VAL A 145 -5.49 6.24 -21.76
C VAL A 145 -6.68 7.11 -22.15
N SER A 146 -7.64 7.32 -21.26
CA SER A 146 -8.75 8.24 -21.53
C SER A 146 -8.26 9.69 -21.67
N GLY A 147 -8.59 10.32 -22.78
CA GLY A 147 -8.39 11.76 -22.97
C GLY A 147 -9.25 12.60 -22.02
N LYS A 148 -10.34 12.07 -21.46
CA LYS A 148 -11.08 12.75 -20.37
C LYS A 148 -10.25 12.76 -19.07
N LEU A 149 -9.63 11.64 -18.72
CA LEU A 149 -8.75 11.57 -17.54
C LEU A 149 -7.58 12.53 -17.69
N LEU A 150 -6.89 12.46 -18.83
CA LEU A 150 -5.69 13.25 -19.11
C LEU A 150 -5.97 14.76 -19.18
N ARG A 151 -7.07 15.17 -19.83
CA ARG A 151 -7.47 16.59 -19.94
C ARG A 151 -8.30 17.09 -18.76
N SER A 152 -8.49 16.30 -17.69
CA SER A 152 -9.15 16.78 -16.47
C SER A 152 -8.33 17.89 -15.79
N ASN A 153 -9.02 18.95 -15.37
CA ASN A 153 -8.51 20.00 -14.50
C ASN A 153 -9.07 19.90 -13.06
N GLU A 154 -9.81 18.83 -12.74
CA GLU A 154 -10.32 18.53 -11.40
C GLU A 154 -9.29 17.74 -10.59
N ILE A 155 -8.54 16.87 -11.28
CA ILE A 155 -7.54 15.97 -10.72
C ILE A 155 -6.15 16.63 -10.79
N ARG A 156 -5.37 16.56 -9.70
CA ARG A 156 -3.97 17.02 -9.68
C ARG A 156 -3.07 16.13 -10.52
N ASN A 157 -2.08 16.73 -11.19
CA ASN A 157 -1.10 16.06 -12.04
C ASN A 157 -0.49 14.83 -11.37
N LYS A 158 -0.13 14.92 -10.07
CA LYS A 158 0.43 13.79 -9.30
C LYS A 158 -0.46 12.54 -9.29
N LEU A 159 -1.78 12.73 -9.19
CA LEU A 159 -2.74 11.62 -9.18
C LEU A 159 -2.97 11.08 -10.60
N ILE A 160 -3.08 11.97 -11.60
CA ILE A 160 -3.17 11.59 -13.01
C ILE A 160 -1.97 10.71 -13.38
N GLY A 161 -0.73 11.14 -13.09
CA GLY A 161 0.47 10.41 -13.50
C GLY A 161 0.69 9.11 -12.75
N PHE A 162 0.25 9.02 -11.49
CA PHE A 162 0.18 7.73 -10.78
C PHE A 162 -0.77 6.76 -11.50
N MET A 163 -1.94 7.24 -11.96
CA MET A 163 -2.82 6.44 -12.81
C MET A 163 -2.15 6.11 -14.15
N LEU A 164 -1.47 7.04 -14.83
CA LEU A 164 -0.77 6.76 -16.10
C LEU A 164 0.28 5.64 -15.93
N LYS A 165 1.08 5.68 -14.86
CA LYS A 165 2.02 4.60 -14.49
C LYS A 165 1.32 3.26 -14.34
N VAL A 166 0.29 3.20 -13.50
CA VAL A 166 -0.50 1.98 -13.26
C VAL A 166 -1.15 1.45 -14.55
N LEU A 167 -1.70 2.33 -15.38
CA LEU A 167 -2.33 1.99 -16.66
C LEU A 167 -1.33 1.48 -17.70
N SER A 168 -0.04 1.80 -17.56
CA SER A 168 1.04 1.33 -18.45
C SER A 168 1.56 -0.07 -18.12
N LEU A 169 1.13 -0.65 -16.99
CA LEU A 169 1.56 -1.97 -16.53
C LEU A 169 0.61 -3.07 -17.03
N PRO A 170 1.11 -4.30 -17.27
CA PRO A 170 0.25 -5.42 -17.61
C PRO A 170 -0.61 -5.83 -16.41
N ASN A 171 -1.83 -6.30 -16.65
CA ASN A 171 -2.77 -6.75 -15.61
C ASN A 171 -2.24 -7.89 -14.71
N SER A 172 -1.14 -8.55 -15.12
CA SER A 172 -0.44 -9.62 -14.39
C SER A 172 0.75 -9.12 -13.55
N TRP A 173 0.96 -7.81 -13.44
CA TRP A 173 1.91 -7.22 -12.50
C TRP A 173 1.28 -7.15 -11.10
N ARG A 174 2.07 -7.20 -10.03
CA ARG A 174 1.54 -7.26 -8.65
C ARG A 174 1.42 -5.86 -8.06
N PHE A 175 0.22 -5.28 -8.07
CA PHE A 175 -0.03 -3.92 -7.58
C PHE A 175 -0.11 -3.83 -6.04
N SER A 176 0.76 -4.54 -5.31
CA SER A 176 0.91 -4.41 -3.87
C SER A 176 1.42 -3.02 -3.48
N MET A 177 1.23 -2.59 -2.22
CA MET A 177 1.68 -1.25 -1.79
C MET A 177 3.20 -1.03 -1.98
N PRO A 178 4.10 -1.99 -1.69
CA PRO A 178 5.53 -1.86 -2.02
C PRO A 178 5.79 -1.84 -3.54
N GLY A 179 5.03 -2.58 -4.34
CA GLY A 179 5.12 -2.54 -5.80
C GLY A 179 4.73 -1.16 -6.35
N LEU A 180 3.56 -0.65 -5.95
CA LEU A 180 3.07 0.69 -6.32
C LEU A 180 4.03 1.81 -5.91
N GLN A 181 4.79 1.64 -4.82
CA GLN A 181 5.89 2.54 -4.47
C GLN A 181 7.09 2.41 -5.43
N ALA A 182 7.50 1.18 -5.77
CA ALA A 182 8.71 0.92 -6.57
C ALA A 182 8.65 1.43 -8.03
N ILE A 183 7.47 1.76 -8.55
CA ILE A 183 7.27 2.36 -9.89
C ILE A 183 7.23 3.90 -9.87
N CYS A 184 7.31 4.52 -8.69
CA CYS A 184 7.22 5.96 -8.46
C CYS A 184 8.56 6.53 -7.99
N LYS A 185 8.81 7.81 -8.29
CA LYS A 185 9.91 8.57 -7.68
C LYS A 185 9.62 8.87 -6.21
N GLU A 186 8.34 8.89 -5.86
CA GLU A 186 7.84 9.34 -4.56
C GLU A 186 7.76 8.21 -3.51
N GLY A 187 8.15 8.53 -2.26
CA GLY A 187 8.20 7.55 -1.17
C GLY A 187 6.85 7.04 -0.67
N LYS A 188 6.89 5.94 0.11
CA LYS A 188 5.76 5.15 0.68
C LYS A 188 4.53 6.01 1.06
N ILE A 189 4.73 7.06 1.86
CA ILE A 189 3.68 7.97 2.35
C ILE A 189 2.99 8.72 1.21
N ALA A 190 3.75 9.27 0.26
CA ALA A 190 3.20 10.06 -0.85
C ALA A 190 2.39 9.19 -1.83
N VAL A 191 2.78 7.94 -2.03
CA VAL A 191 2.03 6.97 -2.86
C VAL A 191 0.79 6.47 -2.11
N HIS A 192 0.88 6.23 -0.80
CA HIS A 192 -0.29 5.88 0.03
C HIS A 192 -1.35 7.00 0.01
N ASN A 193 -0.92 8.26 0.14
CA ASN A 193 -1.79 9.43 0.07
C ASN A 193 -2.37 9.62 -1.35
N ALA A 194 -1.68 9.20 -2.41
CA ALA A 194 -2.22 9.18 -3.77
C ALA A 194 -3.29 8.08 -3.95
N VAL A 195 -3.04 6.88 -3.41
CA VAL A 195 -3.99 5.76 -3.40
C VAL A 195 -5.28 6.15 -2.66
N ASN A 196 -5.18 6.63 -1.42
CA ASN A 196 -6.37 7.02 -0.66
C ASN A 196 -7.12 8.16 -1.37
N LYS A 197 -6.41 9.20 -1.85
CA LYS A 197 -7.08 10.32 -2.54
C LYS A 197 -7.79 9.93 -3.85
N LEU A 198 -7.35 8.88 -4.53
CA LEU A 198 -8.08 8.33 -5.68
C LEU A 198 -9.32 7.51 -5.25
N ILE A 199 -9.34 6.94 -4.05
CA ILE A 199 -10.52 6.29 -3.46
C ILE A 199 -11.56 7.35 -3.06
N ASP A 200 -11.16 8.42 -2.36
CA ASP A 200 -12.08 9.52 -1.99
C ASP A 200 -12.77 10.15 -3.21
N MET A 201 -12.03 10.23 -4.31
CA MET A 201 -12.49 10.77 -5.60
C MET A 201 -13.20 9.72 -6.48
N GLY A 202 -13.41 8.48 -6.02
CA GLY A 202 -14.10 7.42 -6.77
C GLY A 202 -13.35 6.88 -8.00
N HIS A 203 -12.10 7.29 -8.24
CA HIS A 203 -11.26 6.84 -9.36
C HIS A 203 -10.52 5.52 -9.11
N LEU A 204 -10.51 5.05 -7.85
CA LEU A 204 -9.89 3.80 -7.42
C LEU A 204 -10.81 3.10 -6.41
N VAL A 205 -11.04 1.79 -6.61
CA VAL A 205 -11.66 0.92 -5.59
C VAL A 205 -10.62 -0.09 -5.12
N ARG A 206 -10.37 -0.14 -3.81
CA ARG A 206 -9.43 -1.04 -3.14
C ARG A 206 -10.20 -2.12 -2.37
N THR A 207 -10.57 -3.19 -3.07
CA THR A 207 -11.23 -4.35 -2.45
C THR A 207 -10.23 -5.13 -1.59
N LYS A 208 -10.65 -5.50 -0.37
CA LYS A 208 -9.89 -6.40 0.51
C LYS A 208 -10.46 -7.82 0.42
N LEU A 209 -9.72 -8.72 -0.21
CA LEU A 209 -10.00 -10.15 -0.17
C LEU A 209 -9.53 -10.73 1.18
N LEU A 210 -10.38 -11.54 1.80
CA LEU A 210 -10.05 -12.28 3.02
C LEU A 210 -9.29 -13.58 2.70
N SER A 211 -8.72 -14.24 3.72
CA SER A 211 -7.92 -15.47 3.56
C SER A 211 -8.73 -16.67 3.03
N ASN A 212 -10.05 -16.63 3.16
CA ASN A 212 -11.00 -17.57 2.56
C ASN A 212 -11.42 -17.20 1.11
N GLU A 213 -11.08 -16.02 0.62
CA GLU A 213 -11.48 -15.49 -0.69
C GLU A 213 -10.30 -15.44 -1.68
N SER A 214 -9.11 -15.03 -1.23
CA SER A 214 -7.87 -15.05 -2.02
C SER A 214 -7.50 -16.47 -2.44
N MET A 215 -6.91 -16.63 -3.63
CA MET A 215 -6.30 -17.89 -4.09
C MET A 215 -5.18 -18.39 -3.16
N ASN A 216 -4.52 -17.49 -2.44
CA ASN A 216 -3.26 -17.76 -1.75
C ASN A 216 -3.42 -18.15 -0.27
N GLY A 217 -4.63 -18.07 0.30
CA GLY A 217 -4.87 -18.37 1.72
C GLY A 217 -4.44 -17.27 2.70
N HIS A 218 -4.23 -16.05 2.21
CA HIS A 218 -3.87 -14.86 2.99
C HIS A 218 -4.83 -13.71 2.62
N PHE A 219 -4.85 -12.62 3.39
CA PHE A 219 -5.54 -11.41 2.93
C PHE A 219 -4.80 -10.79 1.74
N GLU A 220 -5.54 -10.18 0.82
CA GLU A 220 -5.01 -9.65 -0.44
C GLU A 220 -5.80 -8.41 -0.85
N TYR A 221 -5.13 -7.40 -1.40
CA TYR A 221 -5.82 -6.23 -1.97
C TYR A 221 -5.95 -6.37 -3.48
N VAL A 222 -7.10 -5.92 -4.01
CA VAL A 222 -7.41 -5.84 -5.44
C VAL A 222 -7.73 -4.38 -5.76
N TYR A 223 -6.97 -3.78 -6.67
CA TYR A 223 -7.04 -2.37 -7.01
C TYR A 223 -7.67 -2.20 -8.40
N SER A 224 -8.87 -1.62 -8.47
CA SER A 224 -9.59 -1.37 -9.71
C SER A 224 -9.59 0.13 -10.02
N PHE A 225 -9.04 0.52 -11.18
CA PHE A 225 -8.82 1.92 -11.56
C PHE A 225 -9.77 2.35 -12.69
N PHE A 226 -10.29 3.58 -12.60
CA PHE A 226 -11.36 4.08 -13.45
C PHE A 226 -11.05 5.45 -14.09
N ASP A 227 -11.24 5.55 -15.42
CA ASP A 227 -11.11 6.80 -16.18
C ASP A 227 -12.16 7.87 -15.82
N LYS A 228 -13.25 7.45 -15.16
CA LYS A 228 -14.34 8.27 -14.65
C LYS A 228 -14.56 7.89 -13.19
N PRO A 229 -14.87 8.83 -12.29
CA PRO A 229 -15.16 8.50 -10.90
C PRO A 229 -16.45 7.68 -10.81
N LEU A 230 -16.44 6.65 -9.97
CA LEU A 230 -17.65 5.93 -9.55
C LEU A 230 -18.35 6.68 -8.41
N SER A 231 -19.67 6.52 -8.33
CA SER A 231 -20.41 6.82 -7.10
C SER A 231 -20.05 5.83 -5.98
N LYS A 232 -20.40 6.17 -4.73
CA LYS A 232 -20.13 5.30 -3.58
C LYS A 232 -20.89 3.96 -3.68
N ASP A 233 -22.09 3.98 -4.24
CA ASP A 233 -22.91 2.77 -4.39
C ASP A 233 -22.35 1.84 -5.48
N GLU A 234 -21.93 2.38 -6.64
CA GLU A 234 -21.22 1.62 -7.68
C GLU A 234 -19.90 1.03 -7.16
N ALA A 235 -19.17 1.76 -6.31
CA ALA A 235 -17.93 1.28 -5.70
C ALA A 235 -18.17 0.10 -4.73
N VAL A 236 -19.23 0.16 -3.92
CA VAL A 236 -19.64 -0.93 -3.02
C VAL A 236 -20.14 -2.15 -3.80
N GLU A 237 -20.92 -1.96 -4.87
CA GLU A 237 -21.34 -3.05 -5.75
C GLU A 237 -20.14 -3.74 -6.42
N LEU A 238 -19.19 -2.95 -6.95
CA LEU A 238 -17.95 -3.46 -7.52
C LEU A 238 -17.09 -4.22 -6.50
N GLU A 239 -17.03 -3.76 -5.25
CA GLU A 239 -16.29 -4.45 -4.18
C GLU A 239 -16.90 -5.83 -3.91
N ALA A 240 -18.22 -5.89 -3.69
CA ALA A 240 -18.95 -7.13 -3.48
C ALA A 240 -18.80 -8.09 -4.68
N GLU A 241 -18.92 -7.57 -5.89
CA GLU A 241 -18.78 -8.35 -7.13
C GLU A 241 -17.35 -8.82 -7.38
N THR A 242 -16.35 -8.07 -6.90
CA THR A 242 -14.94 -8.48 -6.92
C THR A 242 -14.66 -9.63 -5.95
N ARG A 243 -15.25 -9.59 -4.74
CA ARG A 243 -15.15 -10.68 -3.76
C ARG A 243 -15.86 -11.93 -4.24
N ARG A 244 -17.09 -11.81 -4.77
CA ARG A 244 -17.81 -12.91 -5.46
C ARG A 244 -16.95 -13.57 -6.54
N LYS A 245 -16.42 -12.78 -7.48
CA LYS A 245 -15.55 -13.29 -8.55
C LYS A 245 -14.29 -13.99 -8.02
N ALA A 246 -13.68 -13.51 -6.93
CA ALA A 246 -12.53 -14.16 -6.30
C ALA A 246 -12.89 -15.53 -5.71
N ILE A 247 -13.99 -15.60 -4.94
CA ILE A 247 -14.55 -16.84 -4.39
C ILE A 247 -14.84 -17.85 -5.51
N THR A 248 -15.55 -17.43 -6.57
CA THR A 248 -15.88 -18.30 -7.72
C THR A 248 -14.64 -18.80 -8.48
N VAL A 249 -13.56 -18.00 -8.57
CA VAL A 249 -12.30 -18.46 -9.17
C VAL A 249 -11.58 -19.48 -8.28
N ARG A 250 -11.66 -19.33 -6.95
CA ARG A 250 -11.12 -20.26 -5.96
C ARG A 250 -11.88 -21.59 -5.94
N GLU A 251 -13.21 -21.54 -5.94
CA GLU A 251 -14.09 -22.71 -6.10
C GLU A 251 -13.91 -23.36 -7.48
N GLY A 252 -13.69 -22.56 -8.53
CA GLY A 252 -13.32 -23.05 -9.87
C GLY A 252 -11.98 -23.79 -9.95
N GLY A 253 -11.15 -23.74 -8.89
CA GLY A 253 -9.97 -24.57 -8.69
C GLY A 253 -10.15 -25.75 -7.73
N ARG A 254 -11.23 -25.75 -6.93
CA ARG A 254 -11.64 -26.82 -6.01
C ARG A 254 -13.17 -26.80 -5.84
N ALA A 255 -13.85 -27.67 -6.58
CA ALA A 255 -15.21 -28.03 -6.21
C ALA A 255 -15.17 -28.77 -4.86
N ASP A 256 -15.73 -28.15 -3.82
CA ASP A 256 -16.97 -28.65 -3.19
C ASP A 256 -17.45 -27.74 -2.05
N SER A 257 -18.78 -27.52 -2.01
CA SER A 257 -19.58 -26.82 -0.97
C SER A 257 -19.33 -25.30 -0.75
N ALA A 258 -20.43 -24.56 -0.49
CA ALA A 258 -20.53 -23.08 -0.52
C ALA A 258 -21.31 -22.52 0.70
N VAL A 259 -21.55 -21.19 0.76
CA VAL A 259 -22.87 -20.52 1.05
C VAL A 259 -22.79 -19.05 1.58
N SER A 260 -23.60 -18.16 0.97
CA SER A 260 -24.19 -16.87 1.46
C SER A 260 -23.33 -15.60 1.71
N SER A 261 -24.03 -14.45 1.79
CA SER A 261 -23.47 -13.08 1.85
C SER A 261 -24.42 -12.00 2.42
N SER A 262 -23.89 -11.06 3.23
CA SER A 262 -24.47 -9.74 3.61
C SER A 262 -23.31 -8.81 4.06
N ALA A 263 -23.11 -7.58 3.56
CA ALA A 263 -23.88 -6.34 3.80
C ALA A 263 -23.87 -5.91 5.29
N GLU A 264 -23.38 -4.73 5.74
CA GLU A 264 -22.74 -3.52 5.13
C GLU A 264 -21.67 -2.95 6.14
N LYS A 265 -21.05 -1.74 6.13
CA LYS A 265 -21.01 -0.51 5.29
C LYS A 265 -19.66 0.25 5.47
N GLN A 266 -19.56 1.59 5.26
CA GLN A 266 -18.31 2.40 5.39
C GLN A 266 -18.54 3.88 5.85
N GLN A 267 -17.61 4.43 6.67
CA GLN A 267 -17.22 5.86 6.89
C GLN A 267 -15.79 5.85 7.53
N VAL A 268 -14.74 6.64 7.21
CA VAL A 268 -14.49 8.00 6.65
C VAL A 268 -14.65 9.12 7.71
N GLU A 269 -13.68 10.00 8.06
CA GLU A 269 -12.22 10.22 7.82
C GLU A 269 -11.78 11.48 8.65
N ASN A 270 -10.47 11.72 8.91
CA ASN A 270 -9.66 12.97 8.62
C ASN A 270 -8.41 13.23 9.54
N PRO A 271 -7.38 14.02 9.10
CA PRO A 271 -5.95 13.72 9.42
C PRO A 271 -4.96 14.92 9.70
N TYR A 272 -3.64 14.62 9.75
CA TYR A 272 -2.43 15.50 9.82
C TYR A 272 -2.10 16.13 11.20
N LEU A 273 -0.86 16.55 11.55
CA LEU A 273 0.41 16.85 10.83
C LEU A 273 1.62 16.02 11.38
N ASP A 274 2.66 15.64 10.62
CA ASP A 274 3.89 16.40 10.22
C ASP A 274 4.69 17.04 11.40
N ASN A 275 6.03 16.91 11.55
CA ASN A 275 7.06 15.99 10.98
C ASN A 275 8.39 16.09 11.82
N PRO A 276 9.33 15.11 11.80
CA PRO A 276 10.54 15.09 12.63
C PRO A 276 11.86 15.34 11.86
N PRO A 277 12.99 15.49 12.59
CA PRO A 277 14.17 14.62 12.39
C PRO A 277 14.71 14.10 13.77
N THR A 278 15.92 13.54 13.99
CA THR A 278 17.22 13.47 13.26
C THR A 278 18.07 12.26 13.76
N GLU A 279 19.27 12.08 13.18
CA GLU A 279 20.48 11.41 13.70
C GLU A 279 20.52 9.87 13.98
N ASN A 280 20.89 9.18 12.89
CA ASN A 280 21.83 8.04 12.73
C ASN A 280 23.11 8.05 13.64
N PRO A 281 23.97 6.99 13.65
CA PRO A 281 23.77 5.57 13.27
C PRO A 281 24.46 4.47 14.15
N GLN A 282 24.00 3.23 13.96
CA GLN A 282 24.69 1.92 13.91
C GLN A 282 26.15 1.70 14.43
N SER A 283 26.32 0.60 15.19
CA SER A 283 27.23 -0.52 14.85
C SER A 283 26.57 -1.82 15.39
N ALA A 284 26.51 -3.00 14.75
CA ALA A 284 27.36 -3.77 13.82
C ALA A 284 28.29 -4.77 14.53
N ASN A 285 27.91 -6.07 14.55
CA ASN A 285 28.75 -7.20 14.13
C ASN A 285 28.00 -8.56 14.05
N HIS A 286 28.60 -9.55 13.39
CA HIS A 286 28.01 -10.84 13.01
C HIS A 286 28.23 -12.00 14.02
N GLY A 287 27.40 -13.04 13.90
CA GLY A 287 27.67 -14.38 14.44
C GLY A 287 26.67 -15.43 13.89
N GLN A 288 27.13 -16.36 13.05
CA GLN A 288 26.34 -17.48 12.52
C GLN A 288 26.67 -18.77 13.25
N TYR A 289 25.70 -19.65 13.51
CA TYR A 289 25.89 -21.11 13.50
C TYR A 289 24.58 -21.85 13.15
N ASN A 290 24.71 -23.06 12.58
CA ASN A 290 23.61 -23.95 12.22
C ASN A 290 23.42 -25.05 13.28
N THR A 291 22.26 -25.73 13.29
CA THR A 291 22.11 -27.20 13.17
C THR A 291 20.62 -27.57 13.03
N LYS A 292 20.31 -28.78 12.55
CA LYS A 292 18.95 -29.32 12.29
C LYS A 292 18.53 -30.25 13.43
N ASP A 293 17.22 -30.47 13.64
CA ASP A 293 16.67 -31.85 13.50
C ASP A 293 15.12 -31.94 13.44
N LYS A 294 14.58 -33.16 13.33
CA LYS A 294 13.14 -33.50 13.16
C LYS A 294 12.57 -34.33 14.32
N ILE A 295 11.23 -34.32 14.48
CA ILE A 295 10.25 -35.34 14.96
C ILE A 295 8.98 -34.54 15.37
N GLN A 296 7.72 -34.72 14.94
CA GLN A 296 6.80 -35.80 14.49
C GLN A 296 6.00 -36.58 15.56
N LYS A 297 4.65 -36.42 15.49
CA LYS A 297 3.57 -37.31 16.03
C LYS A 297 3.38 -37.30 17.56
N ASN A 298 2.20 -37.58 18.15
CA ASN A 298 0.88 -38.03 17.63
C ASN A 298 -0.28 -37.50 18.55
N GLN A 299 -1.54 -37.32 18.10
CA GLN A 299 -2.75 -38.18 18.35
C GLN A 299 -2.98 -38.60 19.83
N LEU A 300 -4.16 -38.61 20.47
CA LEU A 300 -5.62 -38.56 20.14
C LEU A 300 -6.36 -37.69 21.22
N LEU A 301 -7.69 -37.70 21.47
CA LEU A 301 -8.94 -37.47 20.70
C LEU A 301 -10.15 -37.50 21.72
N SER A 302 -11.41 -37.26 21.30
CA SER A 302 -12.69 -37.46 22.06
C SER A 302 -12.99 -36.46 23.22
N ASP A 303 -14.24 -36.06 23.54
CA ASP A 303 -15.45 -35.91 22.71
C ASP A 303 -16.55 -34.99 23.33
N LYS A 304 -17.43 -34.44 22.48
CA LYS A 304 -18.83 -33.93 22.73
C LYS A 304 -19.17 -32.79 23.72
N SER A 305 -20.12 -31.94 23.28
CA SER A 305 -21.08 -31.05 23.98
C SER A 305 -20.57 -30.09 25.07
N SER A 306 -20.66 -28.75 24.97
CA SER A 306 -21.77 -27.83 24.57
C SER A 306 -22.87 -27.65 25.62
N ILE A 307 -22.89 -26.48 26.27
CA ILE A 307 -24.02 -25.52 26.44
C ILE A 307 -23.56 -24.40 27.40
N ILE A 308 -23.90 -23.13 27.08
CA ILE A 308 -23.67 -21.96 27.94
C ILE A 308 -25.02 -21.57 28.56
N PRO A 309 -25.06 -21.24 29.87
CA PRO A 309 -25.66 -19.96 30.25
C PRO A 309 -24.83 -19.16 31.27
N SER A 310 -24.71 -17.86 30.98
CA SER A 310 -24.72 -16.68 31.88
C SER A 310 -24.21 -16.76 33.34
N ALA A 311 -23.38 -15.77 33.70
CA ALA A 311 -23.02 -15.44 35.08
C ALA A 311 -24.23 -15.00 35.93
N PRO A 312 -24.13 -15.08 37.27
CA PRO A 312 -23.87 -13.83 38.00
C PRO A 312 -22.96 -13.94 39.25
N LYS A 313 -22.25 -12.81 39.51
CA LYS A 313 -21.85 -12.16 40.78
C LYS A 313 -21.46 -13.00 42.03
N SER A 314 -20.37 -12.55 42.67
CA SER A 314 -19.67 -13.13 43.81
C SER A 314 -20.43 -13.18 45.15
N GLN A 315 -20.10 -14.18 46.00
CA GLN A 315 -19.86 -13.91 47.43
C GLN A 315 -18.91 -14.92 48.14
N VAL A 316 -17.82 -14.33 48.67
CA VAL A 316 -16.99 -14.68 49.85
C VAL A 316 -17.33 -15.94 50.68
N PHE A 317 -16.34 -16.80 50.96
CA PHE A 317 -15.77 -17.03 52.31
C PHE A 317 -14.47 -17.88 52.28
N ASN A 318 -13.71 -17.86 53.39
CA ASN A 318 -12.28 -18.21 53.46
C ASN A 318 -11.97 -19.52 54.22
N ASN A 319 -10.71 -19.97 54.08
CA ASN A 319 -9.81 -20.65 55.06
C ASN A 319 -9.30 -22.04 54.65
N VAL A 320 -8.06 -22.48 54.97
CA VAL A 320 -6.74 -21.84 55.20
C VAL A 320 -5.69 -22.97 55.36
N THR A 321 -4.42 -22.76 54.94
CA THR A 321 -3.14 -23.41 55.38
C THR A 321 -2.07 -23.03 54.34
N VAL A 322 -1.27 -21.96 54.51
CA VAL A 322 -0.05 -21.81 55.36
C VAL A 322 1.06 -22.81 54.96
N GLY A 323 2.27 -22.42 54.54
CA GLY A 323 2.89 -21.11 54.29
C GLY A 323 3.95 -21.20 53.16
N ASN A 324 4.79 -20.21 52.85
CA ASN A 324 5.21 -19.02 53.62
C ASN A 324 5.19 -17.72 52.78
N SER A 325 5.22 -16.59 53.48
CA SER A 325 5.06 -15.24 52.97
C SER A 325 6.21 -14.72 52.09
N VAL A 326 5.83 -14.08 50.97
CA VAL A 326 6.48 -12.84 50.50
C VAL A 326 5.35 -11.88 50.17
N GLU A 327 4.92 -11.08 51.16
CA GLU A 327 3.82 -10.13 51.02
C GLU A 327 4.29 -8.73 51.47
N ARG A 328 3.87 -7.68 50.75
CA ARG A 328 3.95 -6.26 51.12
C ARG A 328 5.35 -5.60 51.16
N GLN A 329 6.05 -5.59 50.02
CA GLN A 329 6.92 -4.46 49.62
C GLN A 329 7.21 -4.56 48.11
N ASN A 330 6.44 -3.85 47.27
CA ASN A 330 6.85 -3.34 45.93
C ASN A 330 5.73 -2.67 45.09
N ASP A 331 4.46 -2.63 45.52
CA ASP A 331 3.33 -2.17 44.68
C ASP A 331 3.47 -0.77 44.06
N GLY A 332 4.27 0.13 44.67
CA GLY A 332 4.58 1.44 44.08
C GLY A 332 5.48 1.37 42.84
N TYR A 333 6.48 0.48 42.81
CA TYR A 333 7.51 0.45 41.76
C TYR A 333 6.96 -0.05 40.41
N ASN A 334 5.95 -0.94 40.45
CA ASN A 334 5.27 -1.44 39.26
C ASN A 334 4.32 -0.41 38.62
N ALA A 335 3.85 0.59 39.36
CA ALA A 335 2.92 1.59 38.83
C ALA A 335 3.62 2.50 37.80
N GLU A 336 4.78 3.04 38.17
CA GLU A 336 5.61 3.89 37.33
C GLU A 336 6.11 3.15 36.08
N GLU A 337 6.61 1.91 36.23
CA GLU A 337 7.03 1.09 35.07
C GLU A 337 5.85 0.83 34.11
N ARG A 338 4.66 0.53 34.64
CA ARG A 338 3.46 0.25 33.82
C ARG A 338 2.95 1.50 33.11
N GLU A 339 3.03 2.68 33.70
CA GLU A 339 2.69 3.95 33.05
C GLU A 339 3.67 4.28 31.90
N ILE A 340 4.98 4.14 32.14
CA ILE A 340 6.01 4.34 31.11
C ILE A 340 5.79 3.41 29.90
N TYR A 341 5.55 2.11 30.13
CA TYR A 341 5.26 1.20 29.01
C TYR A 341 3.89 1.42 28.37
N THR A 342 2.90 1.96 29.09
CA THR A 342 1.61 2.36 28.51
C THR A 342 1.82 3.44 27.45
N GLU A 343 2.58 4.48 27.75
CA GLU A 343 2.83 5.57 26.79
C GLU A 343 3.77 5.15 25.64
N ILE A 344 4.73 4.25 25.88
CA ILE A 344 5.54 3.66 24.80
C ILE A 344 4.68 2.82 23.86
N VAL A 345 3.83 1.92 24.40
CA VAL A 345 2.96 1.07 23.58
C VAL A 345 1.96 1.93 22.81
N LYS A 346 1.30 2.91 23.44
CA LYS A 346 0.38 3.84 22.75
C LYS A 346 1.04 4.57 21.58
N ARG A 347 2.30 4.99 21.72
CA ARG A 347 3.05 5.62 20.62
C ARG A 347 3.35 4.63 19.51
N ASN A 348 3.90 3.46 19.82
CA ASN A 348 4.28 2.46 18.83
C ASN A 348 3.06 1.96 18.02
N ILE A 349 1.93 1.68 18.68
CA ILE A 349 0.71 1.20 18.02
C ILE A 349 -0.20 2.34 17.50
N SER A 350 0.25 3.60 17.54
CA SER A 350 -0.51 4.78 17.10
C SER A 350 -1.91 4.87 17.69
N TYR A 351 -2.02 4.87 19.03
CA TYR A 351 -3.24 4.73 19.82
C TYR A 351 -4.47 5.51 19.31
N GLY A 352 -4.32 6.79 18.94
CA GLY A 352 -5.44 7.58 18.41
C GLY A 352 -6.02 6.98 17.12
N TYR A 353 -5.14 6.68 16.15
CA TYR A 353 -5.54 5.99 14.92
C TYR A 353 -6.14 4.61 15.20
N LEU A 354 -5.60 3.84 16.16
CA LEU A 354 -6.18 2.55 16.55
C LEU A 354 -7.59 2.71 17.15
N GLY A 355 -7.81 3.73 17.98
CA GLY A 355 -9.13 4.06 18.53
C GLY A 355 -10.13 4.44 17.43
N ASP A 356 -9.74 5.36 16.55
CA ASP A 356 -10.55 5.78 15.39
C ASP A 356 -10.86 4.60 14.44
N TRP A 357 -9.90 3.69 14.24
CA TRP A 357 -10.05 2.49 13.41
C TRP A 357 -11.04 1.50 14.02
N LEU A 358 -11.01 1.30 15.33
CA LEU A 358 -11.95 0.42 16.05
C LEU A 358 -13.36 1.03 16.17
N CYS A 359 -13.51 2.35 16.06
CA CYS A 359 -14.82 3.02 16.07
C CYS A 359 -15.65 2.81 14.77
N GLN A 360 -15.09 2.20 13.73
CA GLN A 360 -15.73 2.09 12.39
C GLN A 360 -17.06 1.31 12.37
N ASP A 361 -17.34 0.48 13.38
CA ASP A 361 -18.61 -0.26 13.52
C ASP A 361 -19.62 0.42 14.47
N GLY A 362 -19.32 1.62 14.95
CA GLY A 362 -20.18 2.39 15.87
C GLY A 362 -20.06 2.00 17.35
N ARG A 363 -19.14 1.10 17.71
CA ARG A 363 -18.81 0.78 19.10
C ARG A 363 -17.74 1.72 19.66
N ASP A 364 -17.51 1.59 20.97
CA ASP A 364 -16.49 2.33 21.72
C ASP A 364 -15.07 1.80 21.41
N GLY A 365 -14.57 2.18 20.23
CA GLY A 365 -13.29 1.71 19.69
C GLY A 365 -12.07 2.19 20.48
N TYR A 366 -12.16 3.35 21.12
CA TYR A 366 -11.11 3.82 22.04
C TYR A 366 -10.99 2.93 23.28
N LYS A 367 -12.10 2.44 23.83
CA LYS A 367 -12.08 1.44 24.90
C LYS A 367 -11.57 0.08 24.44
N GLU A 368 -11.81 -0.31 23.19
CA GLU A 368 -11.18 -1.52 22.63
C GLU A 368 -9.66 -1.32 22.42
N ALA A 369 -9.22 -0.13 21.99
CA ALA A 369 -7.80 0.25 21.93
C ALA A 369 -7.13 0.24 23.32
N ASP A 370 -7.77 0.77 24.37
CA ASP A 370 -7.30 0.69 25.76
C ASP A 370 -7.14 -0.76 26.24
N ASN A 371 -8.07 -1.66 25.86
CA ASN A 371 -7.92 -3.10 26.15
C ASN A 371 -6.71 -3.69 25.41
N ILE A 372 -6.50 -3.35 24.15
CA ILE A 372 -5.35 -3.82 23.35
C ILE A 372 -4.03 -3.31 23.93
N VAL A 373 -3.92 -2.02 24.27
CA VAL A 373 -2.78 -1.44 24.99
C VAL A 373 -2.56 -2.20 26.29
N GLY A 374 -3.62 -2.39 27.10
CA GLY A 374 -3.56 -3.13 28.35
C GLY A 374 -3.06 -4.56 28.20
N PHE A 375 -3.45 -5.28 27.15
CA PHE A 375 -2.96 -6.64 26.88
C PHE A 375 -1.45 -6.66 26.57
N ILE A 376 -0.97 -5.72 25.74
CA ILE A 376 0.45 -5.62 25.37
C ILE A 376 1.29 -5.18 26.58
N VAL A 377 0.83 -4.17 27.33
CA VAL A 377 1.51 -3.63 28.52
C VAL A 377 1.58 -4.65 29.64
N ASP A 378 0.50 -5.38 29.93
CA ASP A 378 0.53 -6.44 30.95
C ASP A 378 1.50 -7.57 30.56
N GLU A 379 1.63 -7.89 29.28
CA GLU A 379 2.56 -8.92 28.79
C GLU A 379 4.03 -8.43 28.85
N ILE A 380 4.25 -7.11 28.75
CA ILE A 380 5.55 -6.45 28.97
C ILE A 380 5.91 -6.37 30.47
N CYS A 381 4.94 -6.09 31.34
CA CYS A 381 5.13 -5.85 32.78
C CYS A 381 4.84 -7.08 33.66
N SER A 382 4.53 -8.25 33.09
CA SER A 382 4.24 -9.46 33.87
C SER A 382 5.47 -9.98 34.62
N LEU A 383 5.30 -10.13 35.94
CA LEU A 383 6.31 -10.67 36.86
C LEU A 383 6.63 -12.17 36.63
N LEU A 384 5.88 -12.86 35.76
CA LEU A 384 6.13 -14.27 35.46
C LEU A 384 7.37 -14.42 34.55
N PRO A 385 8.35 -15.27 34.89
CA PRO A 385 9.62 -15.36 34.16
C PRO A 385 9.50 -15.92 32.73
N TYR A 386 8.37 -16.58 32.41
CA TYR A 386 8.07 -17.12 31.09
C TYR A 386 6.61 -16.85 30.70
N THR A 387 6.32 -16.88 29.39
CA THR A 387 4.96 -16.95 28.83
C THR A 387 4.81 -18.18 27.95
N THR A 388 3.71 -18.90 28.12
CA THR A 388 3.33 -20.02 27.24
C THR A 388 2.51 -19.52 26.05
N LEU A 389 3.08 -19.52 24.84
CA LEU A 389 2.36 -19.22 23.59
C LEU A 389 2.23 -20.51 22.75
N ARG A 390 1.00 -20.91 22.40
CA ARG A 390 0.68 -22.13 21.63
C ARG A 390 1.38 -23.41 22.16
N GLY A 391 1.58 -23.50 23.47
CA GLY A 391 2.23 -24.64 24.14
C GLY A 391 3.76 -24.58 24.23
N GLN A 392 4.41 -23.52 23.73
CA GLN A 392 5.85 -23.28 23.89
C GLN A 392 6.11 -22.16 24.92
N ASN A 393 7.12 -22.34 25.77
CA ASN A 393 7.49 -21.38 26.80
C ASN A 393 8.60 -20.45 26.30
N PHE A 394 8.35 -19.14 26.32
CA PHE A 394 9.28 -18.09 25.92
C PHE A 394 9.72 -17.27 27.14
N PRO A 395 11.01 -16.91 27.30
CA PRO A 395 11.46 -16.04 28.39
C PRO A 395 10.81 -14.66 28.34
N ARG A 396 10.50 -14.07 29.51
CA ARG A 396 9.90 -12.73 29.65
C ARG A 396 10.64 -11.65 28.85
N SER A 397 11.98 -11.70 28.80
CA SER A 397 12.82 -10.76 28.03
C SER A 397 12.58 -10.83 26.52
N VAL A 398 12.43 -12.03 25.96
CA VAL A 398 12.13 -12.24 24.53
C VAL A 398 10.73 -11.73 24.20
N ILE A 399 9.76 -12.01 25.07
CA ILE A 399 8.39 -11.50 24.94
C ILE A 399 8.35 -9.97 25.04
N LYS A 400 8.97 -9.37 26.06
CA LYS A 400 9.07 -7.90 26.24
C LYS A 400 9.70 -7.23 25.02
N SER A 401 10.82 -7.77 24.51
CA SER A 401 11.47 -7.29 23.29
C SER A 401 10.56 -7.35 22.05
N LYS A 402 9.73 -8.39 21.91
CA LYS A 402 8.83 -8.55 20.76
C LYS A 402 7.53 -7.77 20.87
N MET A 403 6.96 -7.65 22.06
CA MET A 403 5.78 -6.80 22.31
C MET A 403 6.09 -5.31 22.11
N LEU A 404 7.31 -4.86 22.45
CA LEU A 404 7.78 -3.50 22.16
C LEU A 404 8.04 -3.23 20.66
N GLN A 405 8.18 -4.28 19.84
CA GLN A 405 8.32 -4.19 18.38
C GLN A 405 6.97 -4.25 17.63
N ALA A 406 5.84 -4.28 18.35
CA ALA A 406 4.52 -4.14 17.75
C ALA A 406 4.27 -2.68 17.32
N ASP A 407 4.06 -2.46 16.03
CA ASP A 407 3.54 -1.20 15.49
C ASP A 407 2.04 -1.32 15.13
N ILE A 408 1.45 -0.22 14.66
CA ILE A 408 0.05 -0.19 14.21
C ILE A 408 -0.26 -1.23 13.12
N TYR A 409 0.58 -1.37 12.09
CA TYR A 409 0.31 -2.27 10.96
C TYR A 409 0.33 -3.73 11.37
N ILE A 410 1.21 -4.09 12.30
CA ILE A 410 1.27 -5.41 12.91
C ILE A 410 0.01 -5.66 13.76
N VAL A 411 -0.42 -4.68 14.57
CA VAL A 411 -1.66 -4.80 15.38
C VAL A 411 -2.92 -4.90 14.51
N GLU A 412 -3.05 -4.07 13.46
CA GLU A 412 -4.12 -4.20 12.45
C GLU A 412 -4.13 -5.59 11.82
N SER A 413 -2.96 -6.08 11.35
CA SER A 413 -2.84 -7.39 10.72
C SER A 413 -3.30 -8.53 11.66
N VAL A 414 -2.96 -8.42 12.94
CA VAL A 414 -3.42 -9.36 13.98
C VAL A 414 -4.92 -9.31 14.17
N LEU A 415 -5.51 -8.13 14.38
CA LEU A 415 -6.95 -7.97 14.60
C LEU A 415 -7.75 -8.43 13.36
N VAL A 416 -7.28 -8.11 12.16
CA VAL A 416 -7.84 -8.58 10.88
C VAL A 416 -7.78 -10.10 10.75
N LYS A 417 -6.72 -10.76 11.24
CA LYS A 417 -6.62 -12.23 11.26
C LYS A 417 -7.46 -12.86 12.37
N MET A 418 -7.67 -12.17 13.49
CA MET A 418 -8.57 -12.62 14.56
C MET A 418 -10.05 -12.55 14.13
N ALA A 419 -10.45 -11.50 13.43
CA ALA A 419 -11.80 -11.35 12.88
C ALA A 419 -12.16 -12.40 11.79
N GLN A 420 -11.19 -13.23 11.37
CA GLN A 420 -11.39 -14.36 10.44
C GLN A 420 -11.43 -15.73 11.15
N VAL A 421 -11.45 -15.77 12.50
CA VAL A 421 -11.39 -17.01 13.29
C VAL A 421 -12.51 -17.06 14.32
N ASP A 422 -13.53 -17.88 14.03
CA ASP A 422 -14.64 -18.14 14.96
C ASP A 422 -14.21 -18.96 16.18
N GLY A 423 -14.97 -18.83 17.27
CA GLY A 423 -14.83 -19.70 18.45
C GLY A 423 -13.61 -19.42 19.33
N ILE A 424 -12.99 -18.24 19.22
CA ILE A 424 -11.89 -17.81 20.11
C ILE A 424 -12.37 -17.76 21.56
N LYS A 425 -11.99 -18.77 22.36
CA LYS A 425 -12.37 -18.91 23.77
C LYS A 425 -11.68 -17.92 24.72
N ASP A 426 -10.52 -17.39 24.30
CA ASP A 426 -9.70 -16.46 25.07
C ASP A 426 -9.07 -15.45 24.11
N PHE A 427 -9.75 -14.31 23.94
CA PHE A 427 -9.34 -13.25 23.01
C PHE A 427 -7.92 -12.77 23.29
N ARG A 428 -7.59 -12.54 24.57
CA ARG A 428 -6.31 -11.99 25.00
C ARG A 428 -5.15 -12.94 24.71
N LYS A 429 -5.26 -14.23 25.06
CA LYS A 429 -4.20 -15.21 24.74
C LYS A 429 -4.04 -15.41 23.23
N TYR A 430 -5.15 -15.37 22.47
CA TYR A 430 -5.09 -15.51 21.03
C TYR A 430 -4.49 -14.27 20.34
N PHE A 431 -4.80 -13.06 20.83
CA PHE A 431 -4.19 -11.80 20.41
C PHE A 431 -2.69 -11.79 20.64
N ILE A 432 -2.22 -11.95 21.89
CA ILE A 432 -0.79 -11.95 22.23
C ILE A 432 -0.02 -13.03 21.45
N SER A 433 -0.61 -14.23 21.32
CA SER A 433 0.01 -15.29 20.53
C SER A 433 0.10 -14.97 19.04
N THR A 434 -0.87 -14.26 18.47
CA THR A 434 -0.87 -13.92 17.04
C THR A 434 0.04 -12.72 16.79
N LEU A 435 0.03 -11.72 17.66
CA LEU A 435 0.94 -10.58 17.66
C LEU A 435 2.41 -11.00 17.71
N TYR A 436 2.77 -11.94 18.61
CA TYR A 436 4.12 -12.47 18.66
C TYR A 436 4.60 -13.11 17.34
N ASN A 437 3.72 -13.88 16.68
CA ASN A 437 4.04 -14.50 15.39
C ASN A 437 4.10 -13.49 14.24
N GLU A 438 3.29 -12.44 14.29
CA GLU A 438 3.29 -11.35 13.31
C GLU A 438 4.60 -10.55 13.38
N VAL A 439 5.00 -10.09 14.58
CA VAL A 439 6.29 -9.40 14.80
C VAL A 439 7.49 -10.26 14.40
N LEU A 440 7.41 -11.59 14.52
CA LEU A 440 8.48 -12.50 14.06
C LEU A 440 8.57 -12.62 12.54
N THR A 441 7.47 -12.43 11.80
CA THR A 441 7.40 -12.70 10.35
C THR A 441 7.30 -11.44 9.48
N TYR A 442 6.90 -10.30 10.05
CA TYR A 442 6.67 -9.03 9.34
C TYR A 442 7.83 -8.63 8.41
N HIS A 443 9.04 -8.45 8.93
CA HIS A 443 10.21 -8.05 8.11
C HIS A 443 10.65 -9.13 7.09
N PHE A 444 10.35 -10.42 7.35
CA PHE A 444 10.63 -11.47 6.37
C PHE A 444 9.68 -11.36 5.17
N ASN A 445 8.41 -11.07 5.42
CA ASN A 445 7.39 -10.87 4.40
C ASN A 445 7.64 -9.56 3.63
N GLU A 446 7.79 -8.42 4.31
CA GLU A 446 8.11 -7.12 3.68
C GLU A 446 9.40 -7.19 2.87
N GLY A 447 10.42 -7.90 3.36
CA GLY A 447 11.67 -8.14 2.62
C GLY A 447 11.50 -9.05 1.41
N CYS A 448 10.59 -10.03 1.44
CA CYS A 448 10.28 -10.88 0.27
C CYS A 448 9.49 -10.11 -0.79
N GLU A 449 8.47 -9.33 -0.39
CA GLU A 449 7.72 -8.46 -1.31
C GLU A 449 8.60 -7.40 -1.95
N SER A 450 9.44 -6.72 -1.16
CA SER A 450 10.35 -5.67 -1.65
C SER A 450 11.38 -6.21 -2.65
N ARG A 451 11.96 -7.39 -2.38
CA ARG A 451 12.87 -8.06 -3.34
C ARG A 451 12.15 -8.50 -4.60
N TRP A 452 10.93 -9.05 -4.49
CA TRP A 452 10.14 -9.40 -5.67
C TRP A 452 9.82 -8.16 -6.52
N ALA A 453 9.41 -7.05 -5.88
CA ALA A 453 9.11 -5.79 -6.56
C ALA A 453 10.34 -5.24 -7.29
N ALA A 454 11.52 -5.25 -6.64
CA ALA A 454 12.78 -4.87 -7.27
C ALA A 454 13.11 -5.71 -8.51
N TYR A 455 12.98 -7.04 -8.44
CA TYR A 455 13.20 -7.92 -9.61
C TYR A 455 12.16 -7.70 -10.73
N ALA A 456 10.90 -7.45 -10.38
CA ALA A 456 9.85 -7.18 -11.36
C ALA A 456 10.07 -5.81 -12.06
N VAL A 457 10.45 -4.79 -11.31
CA VAL A 457 10.84 -3.48 -11.86
C VAL A 457 12.10 -3.61 -12.72
N ALA A 458 13.14 -4.31 -12.27
CA ALA A 458 14.33 -4.54 -13.08
C ALA A 458 14.02 -5.22 -14.43
N ARG A 459 13.13 -6.22 -14.43
CA ARG A 459 12.68 -6.91 -15.64
C ARG A 459 11.83 -6.04 -16.57
N ASP A 460 10.86 -5.30 -16.04
CA ASP A 460 9.85 -4.60 -16.85
C ASP A 460 10.23 -3.14 -17.20
N PHE A 461 11.26 -2.60 -16.51
CA PHE A 461 11.77 -1.23 -16.67
C PHE A 461 13.28 -1.17 -16.99
N GLY A 462 14.02 -2.28 -16.90
CA GLY A 462 15.37 -2.40 -17.50
C GLY A 462 16.57 -2.04 -16.62
N TYR A 463 16.50 -2.22 -15.30
CA TYR A 463 17.67 -2.06 -14.43
C TYR A 463 18.68 -3.21 -14.59
N ALA A 464 19.97 -2.88 -14.51
CA ALA A 464 21.00 -3.85 -14.12
C ALA A 464 20.88 -4.18 -12.61
N VAL A 465 21.23 -5.41 -12.25
CA VAL A 465 21.16 -5.97 -10.88
C VAL A 465 22.52 -5.86 -10.18
#